data_AF-A0A1D6MHS5-F1
#
_entry.id   AF-A0A1D6MHS5-F1
#
_cell.length_a   1.000
_cell.length_b   1.000
_cell.length_c   1.000
_cell.angle_alpha   90.00
_cell.angle_beta   90.00
_cell.angle_gamma   90.00
#
_symmetry.space_group_name_H-M   'P 1'
#
loop_
_entity.id
_entity.type
_entity.pdbx_description
1 polymer ?
#
loop_
_entity_poly.entity_id
_entity_poly.type
_entity_poly.pdbx_seq_one_letter_code
_entity_poly.pdbx_strand_id
1 'polypeptide(L)'
;MAAAALAMAEQVVAELRVRCETPPSMLREVAVEMAREMGAGLEKDGGSRVKMLLSYVDKLPTGREEGLFYGLDLGGTNFRVLKVQLGGNAKHVVDRDSREVGIPPHLMSGSSSELFGFIASELAKFVDDDEKCANISNGKKREIGFTFSFPVKQRSVASGTLVKWTKAFSINDAVSLDVPICQTCLCST
;
A
#
# COMPACT_ATOMS: atom_id res chain seq x y z
N MET A 1 -5.19 -51.85 3.48
CA MET A 1 -4.63 -50.69 2.73
C MET A 1 -5.32 -49.39 3.13
N ALA A 2 -6.63 -49.21 2.86
CA ALA A 2 -7.34 -47.95 3.18
C ALA A 2 -7.37 -47.57 4.68
N ALA A 3 -7.64 -48.52 5.58
CA ALA A 3 -7.68 -48.25 7.02
C ALA A 3 -6.31 -47.84 7.61
N ALA A 4 -5.22 -48.42 7.11
CA ALA A 4 -3.87 -48.03 7.51
C ALA A 4 -3.51 -46.62 7.02
N ALA A 5 -3.89 -46.29 5.79
CA ALA A 5 -3.71 -44.94 5.25
C ALA A 5 -4.53 -43.88 6.04
N LEU A 6 -5.76 -44.21 6.44
CA LEU A 6 -6.59 -43.35 7.28
C LEU A 6 -5.96 -43.10 8.65
N ALA A 7 -5.49 -44.16 9.33
CA ALA A 7 -4.82 -44.05 10.63
C ALA A 7 -3.53 -43.20 10.55
N MET A 8 -2.74 -43.35 9.47
CA MET A 8 -1.55 -42.50 9.27
C MET A 8 -1.93 -41.03 9.03
N ALA A 9 -3.00 -40.76 8.28
CA ALA A 9 -3.49 -39.40 8.06
C ALA A 9 -3.96 -38.76 9.38
N GLU A 10 -4.69 -39.50 10.21
CA GLU A 10 -5.13 -39.04 11.54
C GLU A 10 -3.94 -38.71 12.45
N GLN A 11 -2.89 -39.54 12.43
CA GLN A 11 -1.67 -39.30 13.19
C GLN A 11 -0.95 -38.01 12.75
N VAL A 12 -0.80 -37.80 11.44
CA VAL A 12 -0.18 -36.58 10.89
C VAL A 12 -0.98 -35.33 11.27
N VAL A 13 -2.32 -35.40 11.19
CA VAL A 13 -3.19 -34.29 11.59
C VAL A 13 -3.09 -34.01 13.08
N ALA A 14 -3.03 -35.05 13.93
CA ALA A 14 -2.88 -34.89 15.37
C ALA A 14 -1.53 -34.24 15.72
N GLU A 15 -0.43 -34.67 15.10
CA GLU A 15 0.89 -34.06 15.29
C GLU A 15 0.88 -32.59 14.85
N LEU A 16 0.26 -32.28 13.71
CA LEU A 16 0.17 -30.92 13.18
C LEU A 16 -0.65 -30.02 14.11
N ARG A 17 -1.75 -30.53 14.69
CA ARG A 17 -2.53 -29.78 15.69
C ARG A 17 -1.67 -29.38 16.87
N VAL A 18 -0.96 -30.33 17.47
CA VAL A 18 -0.08 -30.06 18.63
C VAL A 18 1.02 -29.08 18.27
N ARG A 19 1.67 -29.23 17.11
CA ARG A 19 2.74 -28.33 16.66
C ARG A 19 2.27 -26.93 16.32
N CYS A 20 1.00 -26.77 15.93
CA CYS A 20 0.38 -25.50 15.60
C CYS A 20 -0.45 -24.92 16.75
N GLU A 21 -0.50 -25.58 17.92
CA GLU A 21 -1.13 -25.00 19.10
C GLU A 21 -0.42 -23.70 19.48
N THR A 22 -1.21 -22.66 19.73
CA THR A 22 -0.74 -21.34 20.13
C THR A 22 -1.28 -21.00 21.52
N PRO A 23 -0.80 -21.69 22.57
CA PRO A 23 -1.27 -21.43 23.93
C PRO A 23 -0.96 -19.97 24.31
N PRO A 24 -1.74 -19.37 25.23
CA PRO A 24 -1.56 -17.98 25.63
C PRO A 24 -0.13 -17.63 26.11
N SER A 25 0.61 -18.59 26.69
CA SER A 25 2.01 -18.42 27.06
C SER A 25 2.90 -18.15 25.84
N MET A 26 2.78 -18.97 24.80
CA MET A 26 3.52 -18.81 23.55
C MET A 26 3.19 -17.47 22.88
N LEU A 27 1.90 -17.10 22.83
CA LEU A 27 1.50 -15.81 22.26
C LEU A 27 2.10 -14.61 23.01
N ARG A 28 2.21 -14.71 24.35
CA ARG A 28 2.91 -13.68 25.15
C ARG A 28 4.39 -13.62 24.85
N GLU A 29 5.07 -14.76 24.71
CA GLU A 29 6.49 -14.81 24.33
C GLU A 29 6.72 -14.17 22.96
N VAL A 30 5.88 -14.48 21.97
CA VAL A 30 5.92 -13.86 20.64
C VAL A 30 5.72 -12.34 20.72
N ALA A 31 4.79 -11.87 21.55
CA ALA A 31 4.56 -10.44 21.73
C ALA A 31 5.75 -9.72 22.38
N VAL A 32 6.39 -10.35 23.38
CA VAL A 32 7.60 -9.83 24.02
C VAL A 32 8.75 -9.74 23.02
N GLU A 33 8.95 -10.78 22.21
CA GLU A 33 10.02 -10.80 21.22
C GLU A 33 9.77 -9.78 20.09
N MET A 34 8.51 -9.61 19.66
CA MET A 34 8.13 -8.56 18.72
C MET A 34 8.44 -7.17 19.28
N ALA A 35 8.10 -6.90 20.55
CA ALA A 35 8.40 -5.62 21.19
C ALA A 35 9.92 -5.36 21.28
N ARG A 36 10.71 -6.41 21.53
CA ARG A 36 12.18 -6.34 21.53
C ARG A 36 12.73 -5.99 20.15
N GLU A 37 12.25 -6.65 19.09
CA GLU A 37 12.65 -6.37 17.70
C GLU A 37 12.21 -4.95 17.26
N MET A 38 11.04 -4.48 17.69
CA MET A 38 10.59 -3.10 17.46
C MET A 38 11.54 -2.09 18.12
N GLY A 39 11.90 -2.31 19.39
CA GLY A 39 12.86 -1.46 20.11
C GLY A 39 14.21 -1.37 19.40
N ALA A 40 14.77 -2.52 19.03
CA ALA A 40 16.05 -2.58 18.31
C ALA A 40 15.99 -1.96 16.89
N GLY A 41 14.84 -2.06 16.21
CA GLY A 41 14.63 -1.44 14.90
C GLY A 41 14.50 0.09 14.96
N LEU A 42 13.96 0.63 16.06
CA LEU A 42 13.87 2.07 16.29
C LEU A 42 15.20 2.69 16.74
N GLU A 43 16.05 1.94 17.44
CA GLU A 43 17.34 2.42 17.95
C GLU A 43 18.35 2.69 16.82
N LYS A 44 18.38 1.82 15.80
CA LYS A 44 19.29 1.97 14.66
C LYS A 44 18.79 1.26 13.40
N ASP A 45 19.06 1.87 12.25
CA ASP A 45 18.84 1.24 10.94
C ASP A 45 19.57 -0.12 10.88
N GLY A 46 18.80 -1.19 10.63
CA GLY A 46 19.33 -2.56 10.58
C GLY A 46 19.60 -3.20 11.96
N GLY A 47 19.14 -2.59 13.05
CA GLY A 47 19.25 -3.14 14.40
C GLY A 47 18.41 -4.38 14.66
N SER A 48 17.40 -4.63 13.83
CA SER A 48 16.50 -5.80 13.94
C SER A 48 15.97 -6.22 12.57
N ARG A 49 15.24 -7.34 12.53
CA ARG A 49 14.57 -7.80 11.31
C ARG A 49 13.31 -6.96 11.01
N VAL A 50 12.77 -6.30 12.04
CA VAL A 50 11.63 -5.39 11.95
C VAL A 50 12.17 -3.97 11.70
N LYS A 51 12.12 -3.53 10.44
CA LYS A 51 12.82 -2.32 10.00
C LYS A 51 12.37 -1.00 10.64
N MET A 52 11.17 -0.94 11.21
CA MET A 52 10.60 0.26 11.85
C MET A 52 10.78 1.55 11.02
N LEU A 53 10.49 1.47 9.71
CA LEU A 53 10.69 2.58 8.77
C LEU A 53 9.81 3.78 9.14
N LEU A 54 10.41 4.98 9.16
CA LEU A 54 9.69 6.23 9.44
C LEU A 54 8.77 6.61 8.29
N SER A 55 7.51 6.90 8.60
CA SER A 55 6.49 7.32 7.62
C SER A 55 6.59 8.80 7.23
N TYR A 56 7.27 9.61 8.06
CA TYR A 56 7.26 11.09 8.01
C TYR A 56 5.86 11.72 8.18
N VAL A 57 4.89 10.95 8.68
CA VAL A 57 3.58 11.46 9.10
C VAL A 57 3.62 11.71 10.60
N ASP A 58 3.77 12.98 10.98
CA ASP A 58 3.84 13.43 12.38
C ASP A 58 2.49 13.97 12.90
N LYS A 59 1.55 14.25 12.00
CA LYS A 59 0.19 14.72 12.30
C LYS A 59 -0.84 13.83 11.62
N LEU A 60 -1.74 13.27 12.43
CA LEU A 60 -2.87 12.50 11.94
C LEU A 60 -4.06 13.43 11.63
N PRO A 61 -4.99 12.98 10.75
CA PRO A 61 -6.22 13.72 10.48
C PRO A 61 -7.00 14.03 11.77
N THR A 62 -7.59 15.21 11.80
CA THR A 62 -8.28 15.80 12.96
C THR A 62 -9.79 15.68 12.87
N GLY A 63 -10.35 15.34 11.71
CA GLY A 63 -11.77 15.37 11.41
C GLY A 63 -12.28 16.73 10.92
N ARG A 64 -11.43 17.77 10.95
CA ARG A 64 -11.74 19.13 10.46
C ARG A 64 -11.41 19.33 8.99
N GLU A 65 -10.91 18.30 8.32
CA GLU A 65 -10.52 18.38 6.93
C GLU A 65 -11.76 18.61 6.06
N GLU A 66 -11.63 19.54 5.12
CA GLU A 66 -12.65 19.91 4.16
C GLU A 66 -12.02 19.95 2.77
N GLY A 67 -12.79 19.60 1.75
CA GLY A 67 -12.35 19.65 0.36
C GLY A 67 -12.32 18.30 -0.32
N LEU A 68 -11.89 18.31 -1.57
CA LEU A 68 -11.87 17.16 -2.45
C LEU A 68 -10.45 16.61 -2.56
N PHE A 69 -10.27 15.35 -2.16
CA PHE A 69 -8.99 14.66 -2.16
C PHE A 69 -9.05 13.42 -3.03
N TYR A 70 -7.95 13.14 -3.72
CA TYR A 70 -7.80 11.90 -4.48
C TYR A 70 -6.87 10.95 -3.75
N GLY A 71 -6.98 9.68 -4.07
CA GLY A 71 -6.04 8.66 -3.64
C GLY A 71 -5.72 7.69 -4.76
N LEU A 72 -4.50 7.19 -4.73
CA LEU A 72 -4.03 6.08 -5.55
C LEU A 72 -3.56 4.98 -4.60
N ASP A 73 -4.03 3.77 -4.80
CA ASP A 73 -3.64 2.60 -4.01
C ASP A 73 -3.10 1.51 -4.95
N LEU A 74 -1.77 1.38 -4.94
CA LEU A 74 -1.05 0.38 -5.71
C LEU A 74 -0.50 -0.69 -4.76
N GLY A 75 -1.14 -1.85 -4.76
CA GLY A 75 -0.80 -2.92 -3.83
C GLY A 75 -0.69 -4.32 -4.40
N GLY A 76 -1.10 -4.57 -5.64
CA GLY A 76 -1.09 -5.91 -6.20
C GLY A 76 -1.38 -5.91 -7.69
N THR A 77 -2.09 -6.94 -8.16
CA THR A 77 -2.43 -7.07 -9.58
C THR A 77 -3.45 -6.04 -10.06
N ASN A 78 -4.16 -5.43 -9.12
CA ASN A 78 -5.04 -4.30 -9.34
C ASN A 78 -4.50 -3.10 -8.57
N PHE A 79 -4.79 -1.90 -9.08
CA PHE A 79 -4.71 -0.67 -8.32
C PHE A 79 -6.09 -0.03 -8.24
N ARG A 80 -6.22 0.93 -7.33
CA ARG A 80 -7.47 1.67 -7.16
C ARG A 80 -7.19 3.14 -7.19
N VAL A 81 -8.02 3.86 -7.93
CA VAL A 81 -8.12 5.32 -7.85
C VAL A 81 -9.37 5.64 -7.03
N LEU A 82 -9.28 6.64 -6.16
CA LEU A 82 -10.36 7.03 -5.27
C LEU A 82 -10.47 8.54 -5.17
N LYS A 83 -11.70 9.00 -4.94
CA LYS A 83 -12.08 10.39 -4.72
C LYS A 83 -12.84 10.44 -3.40
N VAL A 84 -12.51 11.39 -2.53
CA VAL A 84 -13.19 11.60 -1.26
C VAL A 84 -13.48 13.07 -1.08
N GLN A 85 -14.75 13.41 -0.89
CA GLN A 85 -15.17 14.75 -0.49
C GLN A 85 -15.31 14.79 1.03
N LEU A 86 -14.47 15.58 1.68
CA LEU A 86 -14.51 15.83 3.11
C LEU A 86 -15.30 17.11 3.41
N GLY A 87 -16.08 17.09 4.48
CA GLY A 87 -16.98 18.17 4.90
C GLY A 87 -16.82 18.57 6.36
N GLY A 88 -15.62 18.37 6.93
CA GLY A 88 -15.25 18.83 8.25
C GLY A 88 -15.97 18.12 9.40
N ASN A 89 -15.93 18.72 10.58
CA ASN A 89 -16.36 18.08 11.84
C ASN A 89 -17.82 17.64 11.86
N ALA A 90 -18.69 18.28 11.09
CA ALA A 90 -20.13 17.99 11.12
C ALA A 90 -20.55 16.91 10.13
N LYS A 91 -19.91 16.86 8.95
CA LYS A 91 -20.31 15.97 7.85
C LYS A 91 -19.31 14.85 7.60
N HIS A 92 -18.09 14.94 8.13
CA HIS A 92 -17.01 13.98 7.93
C HIS A 92 -16.79 13.67 6.45
N VAL A 93 -17.09 12.45 6.00
CA VAL A 93 -17.04 12.05 4.58
C VAL A 93 -18.40 12.30 3.95
N VAL A 94 -18.45 13.25 3.01
CA VAL A 94 -19.67 13.65 2.30
C VAL A 94 -19.95 12.76 1.11
N ASP A 95 -18.91 12.45 0.34
CA ASP A 95 -18.99 11.61 -0.85
C ASP A 95 -17.70 10.81 -1.01
N ARG A 96 -17.82 9.62 -1.60
CA ARG A 96 -16.68 8.78 -1.95
C ARG A 96 -16.97 8.03 -3.23
N ASP A 97 -15.99 8.03 -4.12
CA ASP A 97 -16.00 7.20 -5.32
C ASP A 97 -14.67 6.46 -5.45
N SER A 98 -14.70 5.27 -6.03
CA SER A 98 -13.50 4.47 -6.25
C SER A 98 -13.64 3.56 -7.46
N ARG A 99 -12.57 3.48 -8.26
CA ARG A 99 -12.48 2.60 -9.42
C ARG A 99 -11.28 1.68 -9.25
N GLU A 100 -11.53 0.39 -9.30
CA GLU A 100 -10.48 -0.64 -9.35
C GLU A 100 -10.10 -0.91 -10.81
N VAL A 101 -8.80 -0.95 -11.08
CA VAL A 101 -8.24 -1.14 -12.42
C VAL A 101 -7.24 -2.28 -12.38
N GLY A 102 -7.46 -3.28 -13.22
CA GLY A 102 -6.53 -4.39 -13.40
C GLY A 102 -5.30 -3.96 -14.16
N ILE A 103 -4.12 -4.31 -13.66
CA ILE A 103 -2.85 -4.03 -14.32
C ILE A 103 -2.58 -5.17 -15.32
N PRO A 104 -2.40 -4.86 -16.61
CA PRO A 104 -1.99 -5.86 -17.59
C PRO A 104 -0.70 -6.58 -17.14
N PRO A 105 -0.63 -7.93 -17.19
CA PRO A 105 0.53 -8.68 -16.68
C PRO A 105 1.87 -8.26 -17.28
N HIS A 106 1.89 -7.85 -18.56
CA HIS A 106 3.11 -7.40 -19.24
C HIS A 106 3.68 -6.12 -18.61
N LEU A 107 2.86 -5.27 -17.97
CA LEU A 107 3.32 -4.06 -17.28
C LEU A 107 3.91 -4.37 -15.90
N MET A 108 3.63 -5.52 -15.30
CA MET A 108 4.22 -5.93 -14.01
C MET A 108 5.66 -6.39 -14.14
N SER A 109 6.10 -6.73 -15.35
CA SER A 109 7.45 -7.15 -15.70
C SER A 109 8.10 -6.27 -16.77
N GLY A 110 7.43 -5.18 -17.15
CA GLY A 110 7.91 -4.21 -18.15
C GLY A 110 8.83 -3.15 -17.53
N SER A 111 8.82 -1.95 -18.11
CA SER A 111 9.54 -0.80 -17.55
C SER A 111 8.70 -0.02 -16.54
N SER A 112 9.39 0.69 -15.66
CA SER A 112 8.76 1.61 -14.70
C SER A 112 7.94 2.69 -15.39
N SER A 113 8.44 3.25 -16.50
CA SER A 113 7.77 4.27 -17.31
C SER A 113 6.43 3.78 -17.86
N GLU A 114 6.37 2.56 -18.39
CA GLU A 114 5.14 1.99 -18.93
C GLU A 114 4.09 1.74 -17.83
N LEU A 115 4.51 1.19 -16.67
CA LEU A 115 3.61 0.98 -15.55
C LEU A 115 3.03 2.30 -15.02
N PHE A 116 3.88 3.28 -14.73
CA PHE A 116 3.43 4.56 -14.17
C PHE A 116 2.69 5.40 -15.21
N GLY A 117 3.04 5.29 -16.50
CA GLY A 117 2.28 5.91 -17.59
C GLY A 117 0.86 5.34 -17.72
N PHE A 118 0.70 4.02 -17.59
CA PHE A 118 -0.62 3.39 -17.55
C PHE A 118 -1.44 3.87 -16.34
N ILE A 119 -0.86 3.86 -15.14
CA ILE A 119 -1.52 4.33 -13.92
C ILE A 119 -1.94 5.80 -14.04
N ALA A 120 -1.06 6.67 -14.56
CA ALA A 120 -1.35 8.07 -14.77
C ALA A 120 -2.49 8.28 -15.78
N SER A 121 -2.52 7.50 -16.87
CA SER A 121 -3.61 7.56 -17.85
C SER A 121 -4.96 7.18 -17.25
N GLU A 122 -5.02 6.12 -16.45
CA GLU A 122 -6.26 5.69 -15.80
C GLU A 122 -6.72 6.65 -14.70
N LEU A 123 -5.78 7.26 -13.97
CA LEU A 123 -6.07 8.35 -13.04
C LEU A 123 -6.64 9.57 -13.75
N ALA A 124 -6.06 9.99 -14.88
CA ALA A 124 -6.56 11.11 -15.68
C ALA A 124 -7.99 10.85 -16.17
N LYS A 125 -8.28 9.65 -16.70
CA LYS A 125 -9.64 9.26 -17.09
C LYS A 125 -10.63 9.35 -15.93
N PHE A 126 -10.24 8.89 -14.74
CA PHE A 126 -11.08 8.95 -13.55
C PHE A 126 -11.37 10.39 -13.11
N VAL A 127 -10.40 11.29 -13.21
CA VAL A 127 -10.58 12.73 -12.91
C VAL A 127 -11.48 13.39 -13.97
N ASP A 128 -11.26 13.11 -15.26
CA ASP A 128 -12.04 13.68 -16.36
C ASP A 128 -13.53 13.26 -16.31
N ASP A 129 -13.79 12.00 -15.97
CA ASP A 129 -15.16 11.48 -15.80
C ASP A 129 -15.89 12.23 -14.68
N ASP A 130 -15.18 12.58 -13.60
CA ASP A 130 -15.74 13.33 -12.48
C ASP A 130 -16.00 14.80 -12.83
N GLU A 131 -15.07 15.45 -13.53
CA GLU A 131 -15.20 16.87 -13.92
C GLU A 131 -16.40 17.11 -14.85
N LYS A 132 -16.64 16.19 -15.80
CA LYS A 132 -17.81 16.22 -16.69
C LYS A 132 -19.12 16.09 -15.92
N CYS A 133 -19.13 15.35 -14.82
CA CYS A 133 -20.30 15.17 -13.96
C CYS A 133 -20.52 16.34 -12.98
N ALA A 134 -19.45 17.04 -12.57
CA ALA A 134 -19.47 17.97 -11.45
C ALA A 134 -19.31 19.47 -11.80
N ASN A 135 -19.11 19.85 -13.07
CA ASN A 135 -18.87 21.25 -13.50
C ASN A 135 -17.75 21.94 -12.69
N ILE A 136 -16.71 21.19 -12.31
CA ILE A 136 -15.60 21.71 -11.51
C ILE A 136 -14.60 22.40 -12.45
N SER A 137 -14.27 23.66 -12.16
CA SER A 137 -13.43 24.51 -13.00
C SER A 137 -12.04 23.92 -13.31
N ASN A 138 -11.70 23.86 -14.60
CA ASN A 138 -10.35 23.60 -15.11
C ASN A 138 -9.32 24.53 -14.45
N GLY A 139 -8.27 23.97 -13.85
CA GLY A 139 -7.05 24.72 -13.48
C GLY A 139 -6.67 24.74 -11.99
N LYS A 140 -7.41 24.05 -11.11
CA LYS A 140 -6.94 23.86 -9.72
C LYS A 140 -6.08 22.60 -9.61
N LYS A 141 -4.87 22.77 -9.08
CA LYS A 141 -4.01 21.64 -8.68
C LYS A 141 -4.77 20.79 -7.65
N ARG A 142 -4.88 19.49 -7.92
CA ARG A 142 -5.56 18.54 -7.04
C ARG A 142 -4.54 17.85 -6.13
N GLU A 143 -4.94 17.61 -4.89
CA GLU A 143 -4.13 16.89 -3.91
C GLU A 143 -4.45 15.39 -3.98
N ILE A 144 -3.40 14.57 -4.02
CA ILE A 144 -3.53 13.11 -4.10
C ILE A 144 -2.59 12.45 -3.08
N GLY A 145 -3.15 11.49 -2.35
CA GLY A 145 -2.36 10.57 -1.53
C GLY A 145 -1.99 9.32 -2.33
N PHE A 146 -0.73 8.89 -2.27
CA PHE A 146 -0.30 7.65 -2.93
C PHE A 146 0.05 6.58 -1.90
N THR A 147 -0.81 5.57 -1.80
CA THR A 147 -0.55 4.33 -1.06
C THR A 147 0.22 3.37 -1.96
N PHE A 148 1.50 3.19 -1.66
CA PHE A 148 2.40 2.34 -2.44
C PHE A 148 2.87 1.17 -1.57
N SER A 149 2.22 0.01 -1.71
CA SER A 149 2.40 -1.13 -0.80
C SER A 149 3.62 -1.99 -1.17
N PHE A 150 4.77 -1.35 -1.31
CA PHE A 150 6.08 -1.99 -1.48
C PHE A 150 7.08 -1.39 -0.49
N PRO A 151 8.15 -2.12 -0.13
CA PRO A 151 9.17 -1.59 0.77
C PRO A 151 9.85 -0.34 0.19
N VAL A 152 9.60 0.83 0.79
CA VAL A 152 10.18 2.12 0.41
C VAL A 152 11.01 2.67 1.57
N LYS A 153 12.23 3.15 1.29
CA LYS A 153 12.99 3.98 2.23
C LYS A 153 12.57 5.43 2.00
N GLN A 154 11.62 5.90 2.80
CA GLN A 154 11.11 7.27 2.72
C GLN A 154 12.20 8.28 3.12
N ARG A 155 12.18 9.44 2.47
CA ARG A 155 13.02 10.60 2.80
C ARG A 155 12.17 11.78 3.29
N SER A 156 10.89 11.79 2.92
CA SER A 156 9.88 12.74 3.37
C SER A 156 8.49 12.10 3.27
N VAL A 157 7.44 12.85 3.65
CA VAL A 157 6.05 12.42 3.49
C VAL A 157 5.67 12.15 2.02
N ALA A 158 6.36 12.78 1.07
CA ALA A 158 6.04 12.73 -0.36
C ALA A 158 7.22 12.26 -1.23
N SER A 159 8.25 11.62 -0.64
CA SER A 159 9.38 11.07 -1.40
C SER A 159 10.00 9.85 -0.72
N GLY A 160 10.51 8.93 -1.53
CA GLY A 160 11.05 7.68 -1.04
C GLY A 160 11.60 6.79 -2.14
N THR A 161 12.70 6.12 -1.84
CA THR A 161 13.37 5.23 -2.77
C THR A 161 12.81 3.81 -2.61
N LEU A 162 12.39 3.18 -3.71
CA LEU A 162 11.98 1.78 -3.69
C LEU A 162 13.19 0.90 -3.30
N VAL A 163 13.02 0.10 -2.25
CA VAL A 163 14.06 -0.84 -1.78
C VAL A 163 14.10 -2.07 -2.67
N LYS A 164 12.94 -2.66 -2.94
CA LYS A 164 12.78 -3.79 -3.86
C LYS A 164 11.32 -3.98 -4.24
N TRP A 165 11.09 -4.45 -5.47
CA TRP A 165 9.80 -5.02 -5.81
C TRP A 165 9.54 -6.32 -5.03
N THR A 166 8.28 -6.59 -4.78
CA THR A 166 7.79 -7.81 -4.14
C THR A 166 6.51 -8.25 -4.85
N LYS A 167 5.90 -9.37 -4.42
CA LYS A 167 4.67 -9.91 -5.01
C LYS A 167 4.92 -10.32 -6.47
N ALA A 168 4.02 -9.97 -7.40
CA ALA A 168 4.11 -10.30 -8.82
C ALA A 168 4.89 -9.27 -9.65
N PHE A 169 5.45 -8.23 -9.03
CA PHE A 169 6.18 -7.17 -9.75
C PHE A 169 7.65 -7.52 -9.89
N SER A 170 8.18 -7.35 -11.11
CA SER A 170 9.58 -7.59 -11.45
C SER A 170 10.06 -6.56 -12.47
N ILE A 171 10.18 -5.31 -12.04
CA ILE A 171 10.56 -4.15 -12.87
C ILE A 171 11.99 -3.74 -12.51
N ASN A 172 12.93 -3.96 -13.42
CA ASN A 172 14.38 -3.88 -13.14
C ASN A 172 14.89 -2.43 -13.00
N ASP A 173 14.25 -1.47 -13.65
CA ASP A 173 14.71 -0.08 -13.77
C ASP A 173 14.21 0.83 -12.63
N ALA A 174 13.22 0.42 -11.84
CA ALA A 174 12.66 1.23 -10.74
C ALA A 174 13.38 1.06 -9.39
N VAL A 175 14.20 0.03 -9.21
CA VAL A 175 14.88 -0.22 -7.93
C VAL A 175 15.98 0.82 -7.73
N SER A 176 16.02 1.46 -6.56
CA SER A 176 16.93 2.57 -6.24
C SER A 176 16.61 3.92 -6.88
N LEU A 177 15.53 4.02 -7.67
CA LEU A 177 14.98 5.31 -8.08
C LEU A 177 14.05 5.85 -6.99
N ASP A 178 14.00 7.18 -6.88
CA ASP A 178 12.94 7.84 -6.12
C ASP A 178 11.64 7.47 -6.80
N VAL A 179 10.77 6.73 -6.11
CA VAL A 179 9.41 6.54 -6.61
C VAL A 179 8.84 7.95 -6.58
N PRO A 180 8.46 8.55 -7.72
CA PRO A 180 7.82 9.84 -7.69
C PRO A 180 6.50 9.62 -6.97
N ILE A 181 6.49 9.81 -5.65
CA ILE A 181 5.30 9.58 -4.84
C ILE A 181 4.21 10.58 -5.23
N CYS A 182 4.53 11.63 -6.00
CA CYS A 182 3.51 12.44 -6.67
C CYS A 182 4.04 13.41 -7.73
N GLN A 183 5.32 13.79 -7.72
CA GLN A 183 5.68 15.06 -8.36
C GLN A 183 5.89 14.99 -9.88
N THR A 184 6.41 13.89 -10.43
CA THR A 184 6.99 13.94 -11.80
C THR A 184 6.03 13.47 -12.89
N CYS A 185 5.20 12.44 -12.65
CA CYS A 185 4.28 11.94 -13.69
C CYS A 185 3.02 12.80 -13.88
N LEU A 186 2.59 13.55 -12.86
CA LEU A 186 1.43 14.45 -12.93
C LEU A 186 1.75 15.85 -13.48
N CYS A 187 3.03 16.20 -13.65
CA CYS A 187 3.45 17.50 -14.17
C CYS A 187 3.71 17.50 -15.69
N SER A 188 3.53 16.36 -16.38
CA SER A 188 3.82 16.22 -17.81
C SER A 188 2.59 15.99 -18.69
N THR A 189 1.40 16.25 -18.17
CA THR A 189 0.14 16.32 -18.93
C THR A 189 -0.52 17.67 -18.72
#